data_AF-A0A0F9DQJ2-F1
#
_entry.id   AF-A0A0F9DQJ2-F1
#
_cell.length_a   1.000
_cell.length_b   1.000
_cell.length_c   1.000
_cell.angle_alpha   90.00
_cell.angle_beta   90.00
_cell.angle_gamma   90.00
#
_symmetry.space_group_name_H-M   'P 1'
#
loop_
_entity.id
_entity.type
_entity.pdbx_description
1 polymer ?
#
loop_
_entity_poly.entity_id
_entity_poly.type
_entity_poly.pdbx_seq_one_letter_code
_entity_poly.pdbx_strand_id
1 'polypeptide(L)' 'MKAFEKAKKILGKPKVIISYLIKGADISFMQHTRKFHGRAPNKNEYQLAIKELEEIEIKLKK' A
#
# COMPACT_ATOMS: atom_id res chain seq x y z
N MET A 1 3.79 14.03 -3.81
CA MET A 1 3.74 14.22 -5.29
C MET A 1 5.07 14.62 -5.94
N LYS A 2 6.12 15.05 -5.20
CA LYS A 2 7.41 15.54 -5.75
C LYS A 2 8.03 14.70 -6.88
N ALA A 3 8.01 13.37 -6.78
CA ALA A 3 8.55 12.48 -7.82
C ALA A 3 7.81 12.61 -9.16
N PHE A 4 6.49 12.74 -9.13
CA PHE A 4 5.65 12.94 -10.32
C PHE A 4 5.89 14.30 -10.96
N GLU A 5 6.02 15.36 -10.15
CA GLU A 5 6.34 16.71 -10.65
C GLU A 5 7.69 16.74 -11.38
N LYS A 6 8.71 16.10 -10.80
CA LYS A 6 10.03 15.96 -11.45
C LYS A 6 9.92 15.17 -12.75
N ALA A 7 9.17 14.07 -12.76
CA ALA A 7 8.98 13.26 -13.94
C ALA A 7 8.27 14.04 -15.08
N LYS A 8 7.30 14.90 -14.77
CA LYS A 8 6.64 15.75 -15.78
C LYS A 8 7.60 16.73 -16.47
N LYS A 9 8.61 17.22 -15.76
CA LYS A 9 9.60 18.19 -16.28
C LYS A 9 10.68 17.57 -17.18
N ILE A 10 10.88 16.25 -17.14
CA ILE A 10 11.89 15.55 -17.95
C ILE A 10 11.27 15.13 -19.29
N LEU A 11 11.85 15.63 -20.39
CA LEU A 11 11.43 15.38 -21.78
C LEU A 11 12.48 14.55 -22.55
N GLY A 12 12.03 13.85 -23.60
CA GLY A 12 12.91 13.14 -24.54
C GLY A 12 13.58 11.87 -24.00
N LYS A 13 13.21 11.39 -22.81
CA LYS A 13 13.77 10.18 -22.18
C LYS A 13 12.69 9.39 -21.43
N PRO A 14 12.80 8.04 -21.35
CA PRO A 14 11.95 7.23 -20.49
C PRO A 14 12.18 7.56 -19.01
N LYS A 15 11.16 7.33 -18.17
CA LYS A 15 11.15 7.72 -16.76
C LYS A 15 10.64 6.54 -15.92
N VAL A 16 11.33 6.24 -14.83
CA VAL A 16 10.92 5.25 -13.83
C VAL A 16 10.92 5.91 -12.45
N ILE A 17 9.91 5.61 -11.63
CA ILE A 17 9.85 6.01 -10.22
C ILE A 17 9.97 4.73 -9.41
N ILE A 18 11.04 4.62 -8.63
CA ILE A 18 11.24 3.49 -7.71
C ILE A 18 10.66 3.90 -6.37
N SER A 19 9.63 3.18 -5.92
CA SER A 19 8.99 3.38 -4.62
C SER A 19 9.41 2.28 -3.67
N TYR A 20 9.92 2.66 -2.50
CA TYR A 20 10.18 1.73 -1.42
C TYR A 20 8.86 1.45 -0.70
N LEU A 21 8.35 0.22 -0.85
CA LEU A 21 7.03 -0.17 -0.38
C LEU A 21 7.09 -1.34 0.60
N ILE A 22 6.08 -1.42 1.47
CA ILE A 22 5.81 -2.57 2.32
C ILE A 22 4.74 -3.41 1.62
N LYS A 23 5.06 -4.68 1.32
CA LYS A 23 4.04 -5.61 0.82
C LYS A 23 3.03 -5.90 1.92
N GLY A 24 1.74 -5.74 1.60
CA GLY A 24 0.66 -5.88 2.57
C GLY A 24 0.64 -4.76 3.60
N ALA A 25 1.08 -3.54 3.21
CA ALA A 25 1.01 -2.34 4.04
C ALA A 25 -0.39 -2.16 4.67
N ASP A 26 -0.41 -1.48 5.81
CA ASP A 26 -1.62 -1.08 6.55
C ASP A 26 -2.42 -2.22 7.20
N ILE A 27 -2.15 -3.49 6.85
CA ILE A 27 -2.72 -4.66 7.52
C ILE A 27 -1.64 -5.41 8.31
N SER A 28 -1.75 -5.42 9.63
CA SER A 28 -0.70 -5.87 10.56
C SER A 28 -0.12 -7.25 10.22
N PHE A 29 -0.99 -8.22 9.93
CA PHE A 29 -0.61 -9.60 9.66
C PHE A 29 -0.22 -9.88 8.19
N MET A 30 -0.42 -8.91 7.28
CA MET A 30 -0.04 -9.02 5.87
C MET A 30 1.30 -8.33 5.54
N GLN A 31 1.86 -7.55 6.47
CA GLN A 31 3.12 -6.84 6.25
C GLN A 31 4.32 -7.78 6.17
N HIS A 32 5.22 -7.52 5.22
CA HIS A 32 6.51 -8.21 5.04
C HIS A 32 6.41 -9.75 4.94
N THR A 33 5.26 -10.30 4.53
CA THR A 33 5.04 -11.74 4.43
C THR A 33 4.75 -12.22 3.02
N ARG A 34 5.22 -13.43 2.69
CA ARG A 34 4.94 -14.10 1.40
C ARG A 34 3.57 -14.77 1.38
N LYS A 35 2.97 -15.04 2.55
CA LYS A 35 1.72 -15.81 2.71
C LYS A 35 0.54 -15.23 1.93
N PHE A 36 0.54 -13.93 1.66
CA PHE A 36 -0.52 -13.22 0.95
C PHE A 36 -0.09 -12.77 -0.45
N HIS A 37 0.86 -13.45 -1.09
CA HIS A 37 1.23 -13.11 -2.46
C HIS A 37 0.13 -13.41 -3.48
N GLY A 38 -0.58 -14.53 -3.30
CA GLY A 38 -1.68 -14.97 -4.17
C GLY A 38 -2.77 -15.74 -3.41
N ARG A 39 -2.72 -15.71 -2.07
CA ARG A 39 -3.72 -16.34 -1.20
C ARG A 39 -4.74 -15.30 -0.76
N ALA A 40 -6.02 -15.62 -0.91
CA ALA A 40 -7.09 -14.81 -0.36
C ALA A 40 -7.13 -14.92 1.19
N PRO A 41 -7.50 -13.85 1.90
CA PRO A 41 -7.82 -13.92 3.33
C PRO A 41 -9.03 -14.83 3.57
N ASN A 42 -9.03 -15.55 4.69
CA ASN A 42 -10.24 -16.20 5.17
C ASN A 42 -11.21 -15.18 5.80
N LYS A 43 -12.39 -15.63 6.22
CA LYS A 43 -13.44 -14.75 6.78
C LYS A 43 -12.97 -13.94 8.00
N ASN A 44 -12.20 -14.54 8.90
CA ASN A 44 -11.74 -13.87 10.12
C ASN A 44 -10.61 -12.89 9.81
N GLU A 45 -9.66 -13.29 8.96
CA GLU A 45 -8.58 -12.42 8.47
C GLU A 45 -9.15 -11.21 7.72
N TYR A 46 -10.19 -11.40 6.90
CA TYR A 46 -10.89 -10.31 6.21
C TYR A 46 -11.51 -9.32 7.19
N GLN A 47 -12.27 -9.80 8.17
CA GLN A 47 -12.92 -8.93 9.16
C GLN A 47 -11.90 -8.11 9.95
N LEU A 48 -10.78 -8.72 10.34
CA LEU A 48 -9.69 -8.01 11.01
C LEU A 48 -9.06 -6.95 10.10
N ALA A 49 -8.76 -7.30 8.84
CA ALA A 49 -8.15 -6.37 7.90
C ALA A 49 -9.04 -5.15 7.63
N ILE A 50 -10.35 -5.35 7.45
CA ILE A 50 -11.29 -4.24 7.27
C ILE A 50 -11.33 -3.34 8.50
N LYS A 51 -11.38 -3.91 9.70
CA LYS A 51 -11.35 -3.14 10.94
C LYS A 51 -10.08 -2.28 11.06
N GLU A 52 -8.92 -2.85 10.74
CA GLU A 52 -7.66 -2.10 10.75
C GLU A 52 -7.67 -0.93 9.74
N LEU A 53 -8.23 -1.14 8.54
CA LEU A 53 -8.39 -0.09 7.53
C LEU A 53 -9.35 1.01 8.00
N GLU A 54 -10.48 0.65 8.59
CA GLU A 54 -11.45 1.62 9.14
C GLU A 54 -10.82 2.47 10.25
N GLU A 55 -10.02 1.86 11.13
CA GLU A 55 -9.28 2.59 12.18
C GLU A 55 -8.27 3.58 11.59
N ILE A 56 -7.59 3.22 10.50
CA ILE A 56 -6.68 4.12 9.78
C ILE A 56 -7.47 5.26 9.13
N GLU A 57 -8.58 4.96 8.46
CA GLU A 57 -9.43 5.96 7.83
C GLU A 57 -9.95 6.99 8.83
N ILE A 58 -10.40 6.54 10.01
CA ILE A 58 -10.85 7.41 11.10
C ILE A 58 -9.71 8.33 11.57
N LYS A 59 -8.49 7.81 11.70
CA LYS A 59 -7.31 8.62 12.10
C LYS A 59 -6.93 9.65 11.05
N LEU A 60 -7.11 9.35 9.77
CA LEU A 60 -6.82 10.29 8.66
C LEU A 60 -7.87 11.38 8.50
N LYS A 61 -9.12 11.12 8.93
CA LYS A 61 -10.24 12.08 8.88
C LYS A 61 -10.31 12.99 10.10
N LYS A 62 -9.58 12.69 11.17
CA LYS A 62 -9.43 13.52 12.37
C LYS A 62 -8.26 14.48 12.20
#